data_AF-J3HZN7-F1
#
_entry.id   AF-J3HZN7-F1
#
_cell.length_a   1.000
_cell.length_b   1.000
_cell.length_c   1.000
_cell.angle_alpha   90.00
_cell.angle_beta   90.00
_cell.angle_gamma   90.00
#
_symmetry.space_group_name_H-M   'P 1'
#
loop_
_entity.id
_entity.type
_entity.pdbx_description
1 polymer ?
#
loop_
_entity_poly.entity_id
_entity_poly.type
_entity_poly.pdbx_seq_one_letter_code
_entity_poly.pdbx_strand_id
1 'polypeptide(L)' 'MRIAALLVAISIVFSSISAFAGDVTAAQGVIRAQEQAFARDDAAAAYSHAAPAIREIFPAPDIFMSMVQNG' A
#
# COMPACT_ATOMS: atom_id res chain seq x y z
N MET A 1 -6.98 -43.84 -4.20
CA MET A 1 -5.76 -43.58 -5.04
C MET A 1 -6.03 -42.55 -6.14
N ARG A 2 -7.06 -42.71 -6.99
CA ARG A 2 -7.40 -41.74 -8.06
C ARG A 2 -7.74 -40.32 -7.56
N ILE A 3 -8.51 -40.20 -6.48
CA ILE A 3 -8.89 -38.90 -5.91
C ILE A 3 -7.66 -38.16 -5.32
N ALA A 4 -6.77 -38.89 -4.65
CA ALA A 4 -5.52 -38.33 -4.14
C ALA A 4 -4.62 -37.82 -5.28
N ALA A 5 -4.52 -38.58 -6.38
CA ALA A 5 -3.77 -38.15 -7.57
C ALA A 5 -4.37 -36.89 -8.22
N LEU A 6 -5.70 -36.76 -8.26
CA LEU A 6 -6.39 -35.55 -8.73
C LEU A 6 -6.12 -34.33 -7.84
N LEU A 7 -6.15 -34.49 -6.51
CA LEU A 7 -5.85 -33.41 -5.57
C LEU A 7 -4.39 -32.93 -5.66
N VAL A 8 -3.46 -33.86 -5.87
CA VAL A 8 -2.04 -33.53 -6.09
C VAL A 8 -1.85 -32.78 -7.41
N ALA A 9 -2.49 -33.24 -8.50
CA ALA A 9 -2.42 -32.58 -9.80
C ALA A 9 -2.99 -31.16 -9.75
N ILE A 10 -4.13 -30.97 -9.07
CA ILE A 10 -4.73 -29.65 -8.82
C ILE A 10 -3.76 -28.75 -8.04
N SER A 11 -3.18 -29.25 -6.94
CA SER A 11 -2.25 -28.46 -6.12
C SER A 11 -1.02 -27.99 -6.90
N ILE A 12 -0.51 -28.83 -7.81
CA ILE A 12 0.62 -28.46 -8.69
C ILE A 12 0.23 -27.36 -9.68
N VAL A 13 -0.98 -27.43 -10.27
CA VAL A 13 -1.47 -26.40 -11.20
C VAL A 13 -1.64 -25.06 -10.50
N PHE A 14 -2.15 -25.03 -9.27
CA PHE A 14 -2.37 -23.81 -8.51
C PHE A 14 -1.11 -23.27 -7.81
N SER A 15 -0.03 -24.05 -7.68
CA SER A 15 1.24 -23.61 -7.06
C SER A 15 1.97 -22.55 -7.89
N SER A 16 1.64 -22.41 -9.18
CA SER A 16 2.30 -21.48 -10.10
C SER A 16 1.63 -20.10 -10.17
N ILE A 17 0.54 -19.88 -9.44
CA ILE A 17 -0.09 -18.56 -9.35
C ILE A 17 0.76 -17.71 -8.41
N SER A 18 1.79 -17.08 -8.96
CA SER A 18 2.53 -16.03 -8.24
C SER A 18 1.56 -14.88 -7.99
N ALA A 19 1.22 -14.63 -6.73
CA ALA A 19 0.53 -13.41 -6.36
C ALA A 19 1.39 -12.23 -6.82
N PHE A 20 0.82 -11.31 -7.60
CA PHE A 20 1.44 -10.02 -7.90
C PHE A 20 1.52 -9.25 -6.58
N ALA A 21 2.60 -9.44 -5.83
CA ALA A 21 3.02 -8.43 -4.88
C ALA A 21 3.36 -7.21 -5.75
N GLY A 22 2.55 -6.16 -5.66
CA GLY A 22 2.90 -4.88 -6.29
C GLY A 22 4.33 -4.46 -5.89
N ASP A 23 4.95 -3.57 -6.65
CA ASP A 23 6.35 -3.20 -6.42
C ASP A 23 6.57 -2.67 -5.00
N VAL A 24 7.03 -3.56 -4.12
CA VAL A 24 7.28 -3.30 -2.71
C VAL A 24 8.31 -2.17 -2.57
N THR A 25 9.25 -2.08 -3.51
CA THR A 25 10.27 -1.02 -3.53
C THR A 25 9.63 0.34 -3.75
N ALA A 26 8.67 0.43 -4.68
CA ALA A 26 7.93 1.66 -4.93
C ALA A 26 7.11 2.09 -3.70
N ALA A 27 6.41 1.15 -3.06
CA ALA A 27 5.64 1.42 -1.83
C ALA A 27 6.55 1.91 -0.69
N GLN A 28 7.68 1.25 -0.45
CA GLN A 28 8.68 1.68 0.54
C GLN A 28 9.27 3.05 0.22
N GLY A 29 9.41 3.39 -1.07
CA GLY A 29 9.84 4.71 -1.52
C GLY A 29 8.85 5.80 -1.12
N VAL A 30 7.56 5.57 -1.37
CA VAL A 30 6.48 6.51 -0.99
C VAL A 30 6.43 6.70 0.53
N ILE A 31 6.47 5.61 1.30
CA ILE A 31 6.45 5.67 2.77
C ILE A 31 7.61 6.51 3.29
N ARG A 32 8.85 6.23 2.84
CA ARG A 32 10.03 7.00 3.27
C ARG A 32 9.97 8.46 2.88
N ALA A 33 9.44 8.79 1.71
CA ALA A 33 9.29 10.17 1.28
C ALA A 33 8.26 10.91 2.15
N GLN A 34 7.13 10.26 2.45
CA GLN A 34 6.08 10.82 3.30
C GLN A 34 6.55 11.01 4.75
N GLU A 35 7.27 10.04 5.33
CA GLU A 35 7.89 10.16 6.66
C GLU A 35 8.87 11.34 6.73
N GLN A 36 9.72 11.51 5.71
CA GLN A 36 10.65 12.64 5.65
C GLN A 36 9.94 13.99 5.54
N ALA A 37 8.81 14.05 4.84
CA ALA A 37 7.99 15.25 4.78
C ALA A 37 7.38 15.58 6.14
N PHE A 38 6.85 14.57 6.85
CA PHE A 38 6.37 14.74 8.23
C PHE A 38 7.46 15.23 9.17
N ALA A 39 8.68 14.67 9.10
CA ALA A 39 9.80 15.08 9.95
C ALA A 39 10.26 16.54 9.72
N ARG A 40 9.87 17.16 8.59
CA ARG A 40 10.17 18.55 8.24
C ARG A 40 8.96 19.48 8.38
N ASP A 41 7.85 19.00 8.94
CA ASP A 41 6.55 19.69 8.98
C ASP A 41 6.06 20.15 7.59
N ASP A 42 6.44 19.41 6.52
CA ASP A 42 6.07 19.72 5.15
C ASP A 42 4.74 19.03 4.77
N ALA A 43 3.64 19.69 5.15
CA ALA A 43 2.28 19.21 4.89
C ALA A 43 2.01 18.99 3.39
N ALA A 44 2.51 19.86 2.53
CA ALA A 44 2.24 19.80 1.09
C ALA A 44 2.94 18.59 0.46
N ALA A 45 4.22 18.37 0.78
CA ALA A 45 4.95 17.20 0.30
C ALA A 45 4.34 15.90 0.85
N ALA A 46 4.01 15.85 2.13
CA ALA A 46 3.39 14.67 2.73
C ALA A 46 2.03 14.33 2.10
N TYR A 47 1.19 15.35 1.87
CA TYR A 47 -0.12 15.19 1.23
C TYR A 47 -0.01 14.84 -0.25
N SER A 48 1.07 15.22 -0.93
CA SER A 48 1.30 14.85 -2.34
C SER A 48 1.36 13.33 -2.56
N HIS A 49 1.77 12.57 -1.53
CA HIS A 49 1.81 11.11 -1.54
C HIS A 49 0.45 10.44 -1.23
N ALA A 50 -0.57 11.21 -0.82
CA ALA A 50 -1.89 10.67 -0.47
C ALA A 50 -2.60 10.07 -1.70
N ALA A 51 -3.13 8.85 -1.52
CA ALA A 51 -3.96 8.18 -2.51
C ALA A 51 -5.26 8.95 -2.78
N PRO A 52 -5.90 8.78 -3.97
CA PRO A 52 -7.11 9.53 -4.32
C PRO A 52 -8.23 9.47 -3.27
N ALA A 53 -8.52 8.29 -2.74
CA ALA A 53 -9.54 8.12 -1.70
C ALA A 53 -9.22 8.90 -0.41
N ILE A 54 -7.94 9.04 -0.05
CA ILE A 54 -7.53 9.84 1.11
C ILE A 54 -7.75 11.33 0.82
N ARG A 55 -7.49 11.79 -0.41
CA ARG A 55 -7.75 13.18 -0.83
C ARG A 55 -9.24 13.51 -0.88
N GLU A 56 -10.10 12.53 -1.13
CA GLU A 56 -11.56 12.73 -1.06
C GLU A 56 -12.04 12.96 0.38
N ILE A 57 -11.46 12.24 1.35
CA ILE A 57 -11.85 12.33 2.77
C ILE A 57 -11.18 13.55 3.44
N PHE A 58 -9.93 13.82 3.11
CA PHE A 58 -9.13 14.92 3.67
C PHE A 58 -8.68 15.86 2.53
N PRO A 59 -9.56 16.77 2.08
CA PRO A 59 -9.37 17.49 0.81
C PRO A 59 -8.23 18.51 0.79
N ALA A 60 -7.65 18.83 1.95
CA ALA A 60 -6.60 19.83 2.07
C ALA A 60 -5.42 19.30 2.93
N PRO A 61 -4.17 19.76 2.66
CA PRO A 61 -2.98 19.31 3.39
C PRO A 61 -3.08 19.54 4.90
N ASP A 62 -3.63 20.66 5.34
CA ASP A 62 -3.82 21.00 6.76
C ASP A 62 -4.83 20.08 7.45
N ILE A 63 -5.94 19.75 6.77
CA ILE A 63 -6.94 18.80 7.27
C ILE A 63 -6.32 17.40 7.39
N PHE A 64 -5.55 16.98 6.38
CA PHE A 64 -4.82 15.71 6.40
C PHE A 64 -3.82 15.65 7.56
N MET A 65 -3.01 16.71 7.74
CA MET A 65 -2.05 16.78 8.84
C MET A 65 -2.72 16.75 10.21
N SER A 66 -3.84 17.44 10.37
CA SER A 66 -4.64 17.38 11.59
C SER A 66 -5.10 15.95 11.88
N MET A 67 -5.58 15.20 10.87
CA MET A 67 -5.92 13.79 11.06
C MET A 67 -4.72 12.95 11.47
N VAL A 68 -3.56 13.10 10.81
CA VAL A 68 -2.35 12.32 11.12
C VAL A 68 -1.87 12.57 12.55
N GLN A 69 -1.95 13.81 13.04
CA GLN A 69 -1.52 14.18 14.38
C GLN A 69 -2.49 13.75 15.49
N ASN A 70 -3.78 13.59 15.17
CA ASN A 70 -4.83 13.25 16.11
C ASN A 70 -5.34 11.79 15.99
N GLY A 71 -4.76 11.00 15.08
CA GLY A 71 -5.14 9.62 14.76
C GLY A 71 -4.59 8.57 15.71
#